data_AF-A0A4D6SWC2-F1
#
_entry.id   AF-A0A4D6SWC2-F1
#
_cell.length_a   1.000
_cell.length_b   1.000
_cell.length_c   1.000
_cell.angle_alpha   90.00
_cell.angle_beta   90.00
_cell.angle_gamma   90.00
#
_symmetry.space_group_name_H-M   'P 1'
#
loop_
_entity.id
_entity.type
_entity.pdbx_description
1 polymer ?
#
loop_
_entity_poly.entity_id
_entity_poly.type
_entity_poly.pdbx_seq_one_letter_code
_entity_poly.pdbx_strand_id
1 'polypeptide(L)'
;MIRDILKKYIIPGGIATMTADSWYQSRFGPNSPTVVQAEREKALANYNSAQEELLNTTKTLQDYQDRDVLLQAKANIISEGNNAINSKVLEIEDIKKNLMEPGLSESKKIDFQRQLDYKNSELIRSVKEHTNSMSDFTNDIKKGENLVGNQSDIVSNSVNTSQDKVLDSISKVTDSTELDSIDVKQNNVLGSLSEIRQAINDELASLTPEELACLTNLLGFIMVLGGMITITLILFGEYLINYFKLDQRYPKLAKYIKLRQKVNKYYLIVNFIIIYLIIIIYIVLNFYMFIM
;
A
#
# COMPACT_ATOMS: atom_id res chain seq x y z
N MET A 1 -6.35 -18.38 -5.11
CA MET A 1 -7.19 -17.70 -6.12
C MET A 1 -6.78 -18.03 -7.56
N ILE A 2 -5.58 -17.67 -8.06
CA ILE A 2 -5.14 -18.04 -9.43
C ILE A 2 -5.01 -19.57 -9.62
N ARG A 3 -4.46 -20.28 -8.61
CA ARG A 3 -4.39 -21.75 -8.59
C ARG A 3 -5.75 -22.44 -8.69
N ASP A 4 -6.79 -21.83 -8.13
CA ASP A 4 -8.15 -22.36 -8.11
C ASP A 4 -8.88 -22.10 -9.44
N ILE A 5 -8.58 -20.96 -10.08
CA ILE A 5 -9.10 -20.62 -11.41
C ILE A 5 -8.47 -21.55 -12.47
N LEU A 6 -7.16 -21.80 -12.40
CA LEU A 6 -6.45 -22.71 -13.30
C LEU A 6 -6.95 -24.16 -13.17
N LYS A 7 -7.15 -24.64 -11.93
CA LYS A 7 -7.72 -25.98 -11.66
C LYS A 7 -9.15 -26.15 -12.16
N LYS A 8 -9.95 -25.08 -12.14
CA LYS A 8 -11.38 -25.14 -12.44
C LYS A 8 -11.70 -25.01 -13.93
N TYR A 9 -10.86 -24.31 -14.69
CA TYR A 9 -11.19 -23.91 -16.07
C TYR A 9 -10.22 -24.39 -17.15
N ILE A 10 -9.01 -24.85 -16.82
CA ILE A 10 -8.01 -25.25 -17.85
C ILE A 10 -7.83 -26.77 -17.95
N ILE A 11 -8.17 -27.55 -16.91
CA ILE A 11 -8.05 -29.02 -16.95
C ILE A 11 -9.36 -29.63 -16.45
N PRO A 12 -10.16 -30.30 -17.31
CA PRO A 12 -11.33 -31.04 -16.84
C PRO A 12 -10.89 -32.02 -15.76
N GLY A 13 -11.56 -32.01 -14.60
CA GLY A 13 -11.16 -32.81 -13.42
C GLY A 13 -11.03 -34.32 -13.66
N GLY A 14 -11.58 -34.85 -14.75
CA GLY A 14 -11.37 -36.24 -15.19
C GLY A 14 -10.01 -36.50 -15.85
N ILE A 15 -9.35 -35.49 -16.41
CA ILE A 15 -8.01 -35.59 -17.03
C ILE A 15 -6.90 -35.35 -16.00
N ALA A 16 -7.19 -34.59 -14.94
CA ALA A 16 -6.21 -34.23 -13.92
C ALA A 16 -5.73 -35.38 -13.01
N THR A 17 -6.35 -36.57 -13.11
CA THR A 17 -5.97 -37.76 -12.32
C THR A 17 -5.58 -38.97 -13.16
N MET A 18 -5.78 -38.92 -14.48
CA MET A 18 -5.17 -39.91 -15.36
C MET A 18 -3.70 -39.57 -15.49
N THR A 19 -2.83 -40.40 -14.88
CA THR A 19 -1.40 -40.36 -15.19
C THR A 19 -1.25 -40.54 -16.71
N ALA A 20 -0.24 -39.90 -17.31
CA ALA A 20 0.06 -40.07 -18.73
C ALA A 20 0.07 -41.56 -19.14
N ASP A 21 0.47 -42.42 -18.20
CA ASP A 21 0.46 -43.87 -18.32
C ASP A 21 -0.94 -44.49 -18.46
N SER A 22 -1.89 -44.09 -17.61
CA SER A 22 -3.28 -44.57 -17.68
C SER A 22 -3.99 -44.14 -18.97
N TRP A 23 -3.72 -42.92 -19.44
CA TRP A 23 -4.28 -42.42 -20.71
C TRP A 23 -3.72 -43.20 -21.90
N TYR A 24 -2.41 -43.47 -21.87
CA TYR A 24 -1.74 -44.24 -22.91
C TYR A 24 -2.21 -45.70 -22.95
N GLN A 25 -2.22 -46.38 -21.81
CA GLN A 25 -2.71 -47.77 -21.66
C GLN A 25 -4.16 -47.91 -22.15
N SER A 26 -5.02 -46.93 -21.84
CA SER A 26 -6.41 -46.90 -22.28
C SER A 26 -6.57 -46.77 -23.80
N ARG A 27 -5.60 -46.19 -24.51
CA ARG A 27 -5.75 -45.85 -25.93
C ARG A 27 -5.03 -46.81 -26.87
N PHE A 28 -3.91 -47.39 -26.43
CA PHE A 28 -3.05 -48.22 -27.27
C PHE A 28 -2.91 -49.67 -26.79
N GLY A 29 -3.42 -50.00 -25.60
CA GLY A 29 -3.31 -51.32 -24.98
C GLY A 29 -1.88 -51.68 -24.56
N PRO A 30 -1.69 -52.83 -23.89
CA PRO A 30 -0.39 -53.23 -23.33
C PRO A 30 0.66 -53.62 -24.39
N ASN A 31 0.26 -53.88 -25.64
CA ASN A 31 1.10 -54.42 -26.72
C ASN A 31 1.32 -53.43 -27.88
N SER A 32 1.46 -52.13 -27.59
CA SER A 32 1.65 -51.13 -28.65
C SER A 32 2.99 -51.33 -29.38
N PRO A 33 3.08 -51.00 -30.69
CA PRO A 33 4.33 -51.05 -31.46
C PRO A 33 5.48 -50.28 -30.78
N THR A 34 6.73 -50.69 -31.03
CA THR A 34 7.96 -50.07 -30.47
C THR A 34 8.04 -48.55 -30.67
N VAL A 35 7.53 -48.05 -31.80
CA VAL A 35 7.45 -46.60 -32.08
C VAL A 35 6.57 -45.88 -31.05
N VAL A 36 5.45 -46.48 -30.67
CA VAL A 36 4.51 -45.88 -29.71
C VAL A 36 5.10 -45.90 -28.29
N GLN A 37 5.88 -46.94 -27.94
CA GLN A 37 6.63 -47.00 -26.67
C GLN A 37 7.67 -45.89 -26.57
N ALA A 38 8.42 -45.62 -27.65
CA ALA A 38 9.39 -44.52 -27.68
C ALA A 38 8.71 -43.14 -27.53
N GLU A 39 7.54 -42.95 -28.15
CA GLU A 39 6.74 -41.73 -27.96
C GLU A 39 6.21 -41.60 -26.52
N ARG A 40 5.82 -42.71 -25.87
CA ARG A 40 5.44 -42.73 -24.45
C ARG A 40 6.59 -42.29 -23.56
N GLU A 41 7.78 -42.85 -23.73
CA GLU A 41 8.95 -42.51 -22.94
C GLU A 41 9.34 -41.04 -23.12
N LYS A 42 9.28 -40.53 -24.36
CA LYS A 42 9.50 -39.11 -24.65
C LYS A 42 8.46 -38.21 -23.98
N ALA A 43 7.18 -38.59 -24.02
CA ALA A 43 6.12 -37.86 -23.35
C ALA A 43 6.30 -37.86 -21.82
N LEU A 44 6.73 -39.00 -21.24
CA LEU A 44 7.00 -39.13 -19.80
C LEU A 44 8.22 -38.28 -19.39
N ALA A 45 9.29 -38.28 -20.18
CA ALA A 45 10.46 -37.44 -19.94
C ALA A 45 10.10 -35.94 -19.97
N ASN A 46 9.33 -35.50 -20.97
CA ASN A 46 8.84 -34.13 -21.07
C ASN A 46 7.95 -33.75 -19.87
N TYR A 47 7.06 -34.65 -19.45
CA TYR A 47 6.20 -34.45 -18.29
C TYR A 47 7.02 -34.29 -17.00
N ASN A 48 7.99 -35.17 -16.76
CA ASN A 48 8.86 -35.10 -15.58
C ASN A 48 9.70 -33.83 -15.56
N SER A 49 10.25 -33.43 -16.72
CA SER A 49 11.00 -32.18 -16.86
C SER A 49 10.14 -30.96 -16.56
N ALA A 50 8.91 -30.90 -17.08
CA ALA A 50 7.97 -29.81 -16.77
C ALA A 50 7.56 -29.81 -15.28
N GLN A 51 7.44 -30.97 -14.65
CA GLN A 51 7.14 -31.08 -13.21
C GLN A 51 8.29 -30.56 -12.34
N GLU A 52 9.54 -30.87 -12.70
CA GLU A 52 10.73 -30.38 -12.01
C GLU A 52 10.88 -28.86 -12.17
N GLU A 53 10.65 -28.33 -13.37
CA GLU A 53 10.63 -26.89 -13.64
C GLU A 53 9.58 -26.19 -12.78
N LEU A 54 8.34 -26.71 -12.76
CA LEU A 54 7.25 -26.17 -11.92
C LEU A 54 7.59 -26.20 -10.42
N LEU A 55 8.23 -27.27 -9.95
CA LEU A 55 8.66 -27.38 -8.55
C LEU A 55 9.72 -26.32 -8.22
N ASN A 56 10.69 -26.12 -9.10
CA ASN A 56 11.73 -25.11 -8.94
C ASN A 56 11.14 -23.69 -8.98
N THR A 57 10.23 -23.40 -9.91
CA THR A 57 9.51 -22.12 -9.97
C THR A 57 8.64 -21.89 -8.71
N THR A 58 8.04 -22.94 -8.15
CA THR A 58 7.23 -22.81 -6.92
C THR A 58 8.12 -22.48 -5.72
N LYS A 59 9.29 -23.12 -5.60
CA LYS A 59 10.26 -22.82 -4.54
C LYS A 59 10.76 -21.38 -4.63
N THR A 60 11.14 -20.93 -5.82
CA THR A 60 11.59 -19.53 -6.00
C THR A 60 10.49 -18.53 -5.65
N LEU A 61 9.24 -18.81 -6.05
CA LEU A 61 8.11 -17.95 -5.72
C LEU A 61 7.84 -17.87 -4.22
N GLN A 62 8.02 -18.99 -3.51
CA GLN A 62 7.88 -19.03 -2.05
C GLN A 62 9.02 -18.25 -1.36
N ASP A 63 10.25 -18.38 -1.83
CA ASP A 63 11.39 -17.58 -1.34
C ASP A 63 11.15 -16.07 -1.52
N TYR A 64 10.53 -15.66 -2.64
CA TYR A 64 10.14 -14.26 -2.86
C TYR A 64 9.05 -13.79 -1.89
N GLN A 65 8.06 -14.63 -1.58
CA GLN A 65 7.00 -14.29 -0.63
C GLN A 65 7.53 -14.12 0.79
N ASP A 66 8.39 -15.04 1.24
CA ASP A 66 9.00 -14.95 2.58
C ASP A 66 9.90 -13.70 2.69
N ARG A 67 10.57 -13.31 1.59
CA ARG A 67 11.35 -12.07 1.52
C ARG A 67 10.47 -10.82 1.61
N ASP A 68 9.33 -10.78 0.94
CA ASP A 68 8.41 -9.63 1.02
C ASP A 68 7.84 -9.45 2.42
N VAL A 69 7.44 -10.55 3.08
CA VAL A 69 6.99 -10.53 4.48
C VAL A 69 8.08 -9.99 5.41
N LEU A 70 9.34 -10.41 5.21
CA LEU A 70 10.46 -9.90 5.99
C LEU A 70 10.71 -8.41 5.76
N LEU A 71 10.64 -7.94 4.50
CA LEU A 71 10.82 -6.53 4.16
C LEU A 71 9.72 -5.66 4.78
N GLN A 72 8.46 -6.11 4.73
CA GLN A 72 7.34 -5.41 5.37
C GLN A 72 7.50 -5.36 6.89
N ALA A 73 7.89 -6.46 7.53
CA ALA A 73 8.13 -6.49 8.97
C ALA A 73 9.23 -5.49 9.38
N LYS A 74 10.33 -5.41 8.61
CA LYS A 74 11.41 -4.46 8.88
C LYS A 74 11.02 -3.01 8.59
N ALA A 75 10.22 -2.75 7.56
CA ALA A 75 9.67 -1.41 7.29
C ALA A 75 8.77 -0.92 8.44
N ASN A 76 7.98 -1.81 9.05
CA ASN A 76 7.17 -1.48 10.21
C ASN A 76 8.03 -1.09 11.42
N ILE A 77 9.11 -1.83 11.69
CA ILE A 77 10.08 -1.49 12.77
C ILE A 77 10.67 -0.10 12.53
N ILE A 78 11.00 0.25 11.28
CA ILE A 78 11.51 1.58 10.94
C ILE A 78 10.45 2.66 11.22
N SER A 79 9.19 2.42 10.81
CA SER A 79 8.09 3.35 11.07
C SER A 79 7.84 3.57 12.56
N GLU A 80 7.85 2.51 13.37
CA GLU A 80 7.69 2.57 14.82
C GLU A 80 8.80 3.38 15.48
N GLY A 81 10.05 3.16 15.07
CA GLY A 81 11.19 3.93 15.58
C GLY A 81 11.09 5.43 15.25
N ASN A 82 10.66 5.78 14.04
CA ASN A 82 10.41 7.19 13.67
C ASN A 82 9.30 7.82 14.52
N ASN A 83 8.22 7.09 14.79
CA ASN A 83 7.14 7.57 15.66
C ASN A 83 7.63 7.80 17.10
N ALA A 84 8.48 6.90 17.62
CA ALA A 84 9.07 7.06 18.95
C ALA A 84 9.99 8.29 19.05
N ILE A 85 10.79 8.56 18.01
CA ILE A 85 11.63 9.76 17.92
C ILE A 85 10.75 11.01 17.90
N ASN A 86 9.72 11.06 17.06
CA ASN A 86 8.81 12.20 16.96
C ASN A 86 8.08 12.49 18.28
N SER A 87 7.64 11.46 19.00
CA SER A 87 7.03 11.63 20.32
C SER A 87 7.97 12.33 21.30
N LYS A 88 9.25 11.97 21.31
CA LYS A 88 10.26 12.59 22.18
C LYS A 88 10.57 14.04 21.78
N VAL A 89 10.57 14.34 20.48
CA VAL A 89 10.72 15.72 19.98
C VAL A 89 9.58 16.60 20.50
N LEU A 90 8.33 16.12 20.45
CA LEU A 90 7.18 16.86 20.97
C LEU A 90 7.27 17.11 22.49
N GLU A 91 7.76 16.13 23.27
CA GLU A 91 8.02 16.32 24.71
C GLU A 91 9.05 17.42 24.96
N ILE A 92 10.11 17.48 24.15
CA ILE A 92 11.16 18.50 24.24
C ILE A 92 10.60 19.90 23.89
N GLU A 93 9.76 19.99 22.86
CA GLU A 93 9.12 21.24 22.47
C GLU A 93 8.19 21.79 23.56
N ASP A 94 7.44 20.91 24.24
CA ASP A 94 6.60 21.31 25.38
C ASP A 94 7.43 21.85 26.55
N ILE A 95 8.54 21.18 26.89
CA ILE A 95 9.47 21.66 27.92
C ILE A 95 10.06 23.02 27.54
N LYS A 96 10.48 23.21 26.27
CA LYS A 96 10.99 24.50 25.77
C LYS A 96 9.93 25.60 25.89
N LYS A 97 8.67 25.30 25.57
CA LYS A 97 7.57 26.25 25.70
C LYS A 97 7.36 26.66 27.17
N ASN A 98 7.39 25.70 28.09
CA ASN A 98 7.27 25.97 29.53
C ASN A 98 8.44 26.81 30.07
N LEU A 99 9.65 26.62 29.51
CA LEU A 99 10.84 27.42 29.85
C LEU A 99 10.71 28.90 29.43
N MET A 100 9.95 29.17 28.37
CA MET A 100 9.72 30.53 27.83
C MET A 100 8.58 31.29 28.52
N GLU A 101 7.87 30.70 29.48
CA GLU A 101 6.75 31.37 30.14
C GLU A 101 7.22 32.61 30.94
N PRO A 102 6.60 33.78 30.73
CA PRO A 102 6.95 34.99 31.46
C PRO A 102 6.60 34.85 32.95
N GLY A 103 7.51 35.31 33.82
CA GLY A 103 7.31 35.27 35.27
C GLY A 103 7.75 33.96 35.95
N LEU A 104 8.42 33.07 35.23
CA LEU A 104 8.99 31.85 35.81
C LEU A 104 10.11 32.17 36.82
N SER A 105 10.03 31.58 38.01
CA SER A 105 11.09 31.73 39.03
C SER A 105 12.38 31.06 38.57
N GLU A 106 13.52 31.60 38.99
CA GLU A 106 14.83 31.09 38.55
C GLU A 106 15.07 29.63 38.95
N SER A 107 14.56 29.22 40.12
CA SER A 107 14.57 27.82 40.55
C SER A 107 13.82 26.88 39.61
N LYS A 108 12.68 27.32 39.07
CA LYS A 108 11.86 26.53 38.13
C LYS A 108 12.53 26.46 36.76
N LYS A 109 13.16 27.55 36.30
CA LYS A 109 13.95 27.54 35.06
C LYS A 109 15.09 26.51 35.13
N ILE A 110 15.81 26.47 36.23
CA ILE A 110 16.88 25.48 36.45
C ILE A 110 16.32 24.06 36.40
N ASP A 111 15.15 23.81 36.99
CA ASP A 111 14.52 22.49 36.95
C ASP A 111 14.11 22.09 35.52
N PHE A 112 13.44 22.99 34.77
CA PHE A 112 13.09 22.75 33.38
C PHE A 112 14.33 22.56 32.48
N GLN A 113 15.41 23.29 32.73
CA GLN A 113 16.66 23.09 31.99
C GLN A 113 17.23 21.69 32.23
N ARG A 114 17.21 21.19 33.47
CA ARG A 114 17.64 19.81 33.76
C ARG A 114 16.76 18.77 33.08
N GLN A 115 15.45 18.99 33.05
CA GLN A 115 14.51 18.12 32.34
C GLN A 115 14.78 18.14 30.83
N LEU A 116 15.06 19.31 30.26
CA LEU A 116 15.40 19.49 28.85
C LEU A 116 16.69 18.74 28.50
N ASP A 117 17.75 18.91 29.29
CA ASP A 117 19.04 18.24 29.07
C ASP A 117 18.89 16.71 29.14
N TYR A 118 18.13 16.22 30.14
CA TYR A 118 17.81 14.80 30.26
C TYR A 118 17.06 14.29 29.02
N LYS A 119 16.00 14.98 28.59
CA LYS A 119 15.20 14.55 27.43
C LYS A 119 15.96 14.63 26.11
N ASN A 120 16.83 15.62 25.94
CA ASN A 120 17.76 15.68 24.81
C ASN A 120 18.71 14.47 24.78
N SER A 121 19.27 14.09 25.93
CA SER A 121 20.13 12.89 26.00
C SER A 121 19.36 11.61 25.64
N GLU A 122 18.09 11.52 26.04
CA GLU A 122 17.21 10.41 25.73
C GLU A 122 16.86 10.33 24.24
N LEU A 123 16.60 11.48 23.60
CA LEU A 123 16.39 11.60 22.17
C LEU A 123 17.63 11.15 21.40
N ILE A 124 18.81 11.65 21.75
CA ILE A 124 20.08 11.30 21.10
C ILE A 124 20.32 9.79 21.15
N ARG A 125 20.09 9.17 22.33
CA ARG A 125 20.21 7.72 22.47
C ARG A 125 19.23 6.98 21.54
N SER A 126 17.97 7.40 21.52
CA SER A 126 16.92 6.75 20.71
C SER A 126 17.20 6.86 19.22
N VAL A 127 17.65 8.03 18.76
CA VAL A 127 18.12 8.25 17.40
C VAL A 127 19.28 7.31 17.08
N LYS A 128 20.29 7.24 17.95
CA LYS A 128 21.47 6.39 17.71
C LYS A 128 21.07 4.92 17.56
N GLU A 129 20.20 4.42 18.44
CA GLU A 129 19.67 3.06 18.38
C GLU A 129 18.89 2.82 17.06
N HIS A 130 18.05 3.77 16.67
CA HIS A 130 17.28 3.69 15.43
C HIS A 130 18.17 3.70 14.18
N THR A 131 19.15 4.60 14.13
CA THR A 131 20.12 4.70 13.04
C THR A 131 20.94 3.42 12.90
N ASN A 132 21.36 2.81 14.02
CA ASN A 132 22.04 1.52 13.99
C ASN A 132 21.15 0.43 13.39
N SER A 133 19.87 0.35 13.81
CA SER A 133 18.92 -0.61 13.25
C SER A 133 18.68 -0.40 11.76
N MET A 134 18.63 0.85 11.29
CA MET A 134 18.45 1.17 9.87
C MET A 134 19.71 0.85 9.04
N SER A 135 20.90 1.05 9.61
CA SER A 135 22.18 0.62 9.02
C SER A 135 22.23 -0.90 8.86
N ASP A 136 21.84 -1.66 9.90
CA ASP A 136 21.78 -3.12 9.85
C ASP A 136 20.78 -3.60 8.80
N PHE A 137 19.61 -2.96 8.70
CA PHE A 137 18.64 -3.24 7.64
C PHE A 137 19.22 -3.02 6.23
N THR A 138 19.93 -1.90 6.05
CA THR A 138 20.57 -1.55 4.77
C THR A 138 21.64 -2.57 4.41
N ASN A 139 22.43 -3.02 5.38
CA ASN A 139 23.44 -4.05 5.19
C ASN A 139 22.81 -5.41 4.84
N ASP A 140 21.69 -5.77 5.45
CA ASP A 140 20.96 -7.00 5.12
C ASP A 140 20.36 -6.95 3.71
N ILE A 141 19.87 -5.79 3.27
CA ILE A 141 19.43 -5.58 1.88
C ILE A 141 20.60 -5.75 0.92
N LYS A 142 21.74 -5.08 1.19
CA LYS A 142 22.96 -5.17 0.37
C LYS A 142 23.49 -6.60 0.27
N LYS A 143 23.41 -7.37 1.35
CA LYS A 143 23.75 -8.81 1.31
C LYS A 143 22.78 -9.62 0.46
N GLY A 144 21.49 -9.26 0.46
CA GLY A 144 20.46 -9.86 -0.39
C GLY A 144 20.41 -9.36 -1.84
N GLU A 145 21.17 -8.32 -2.18
CA GLU A 145 21.21 -7.68 -3.51
C GLU A 145 22.06 -8.40 -4.55
N ASN A 146 22.95 -9.32 -4.15
CA ASN A 146 23.65 -10.19 -5.10
C ASN A 146 22.71 -11.12 -5.90
N LEU A 147 21.38 -10.98 -5.73
CA LEU A 147 20.36 -11.81 -6.37
C LEU A 147 19.23 -11.02 -7.08
N VAL A 148 19.05 -9.70 -6.88
CA VAL A 148 17.93 -8.95 -7.51
C VAL A 148 18.32 -7.47 -7.72
N GLY A 149 18.66 -7.08 -8.95
CA GLY A 149 19.37 -5.84 -9.27
C GLY A 149 18.58 -4.52 -9.35
N ASN A 150 17.26 -4.47 -9.13
CA ASN A 150 16.48 -3.25 -9.44
C ASN A 150 15.61 -2.66 -8.29
N GLN A 151 15.56 -3.29 -7.12
CA GLN A 151 14.74 -2.81 -5.98
C GLN A 151 15.52 -2.07 -4.90
N SER A 152 16.84 -2.14 -4.95
CA SER A 152 17.73 -1.51 -3.96
C SER A 152 17.80 0.00 -4.07
N ASP A 153 17.79 0.55 -5.28
CA ASP A 153 17.95 1.99 -5.49
C ASP A 153 16.80 2.77 -4.85
N ILE A 154 15.60 2.20 -4.84
CA ILE A 154 14.40 2.83 -4.23
C ILE A 154 14.51 2.83 -2.71
N VAL A 155 14.95 1.72 -2.11
CA VAL A 155 15.07 1.61 -0.64
C VAL A 155 16.27 2.37 -0.12
N SER A 156 17.41 2.31 -0.81
CA SER A 156 18.60 3.08 -0.49
C SER A 156 18.33 4.58 -0.56
N ASN A 157 17.60 5.05 -1.57
CA ASN A 157 17.22 6.46 -1.66
C ASN A 157 16.24 6.88 -0.57
N SER A 158 15.26 6.06 -0.18
CA SER A 158 14.33 6.41 0.91
C SER A 158 14.99 6.40 2.28
N VAL A 159 15.93 5.48 2.51
CA VAL A 159 16.71 5.38 3.75
C VAL A 159 17.68 6.55 3.88
N ASN A 160 18.43 6.88 2.82
CA ASN A 160 19.33 8.03 2.82
C ASN A 160 18.56 9.34 3.03
N THR A 161 17.42 9.52 2.36
CA THR A 161 16.56 10.70 2.54
C THR A 161 16.02 10.81 3.97
N SER A 162 15.74 9.67 4.64
CA SER A 162 15.25 9.66 6.02
C SER A 162 16.39 9.92 7.02
N GLN A 163 17.58 9.37 6.79
CA GLN A 163 18.77 9.69 7.58
C GLN A 163 19.15 11.16 7.47
N ASP A 164 19.14 11.73 6.26
CA ASP A 164 19.47 13.14 6.04
C ASP A 164 18.48 14.08 6.73
N LYS A 165 17.18 13.75 6.72
CA LYS A 165 16.16 14.53 7.45
C LYS A 165 16.28 14.42 8.96
N VAL A 166 16.65 13.25 9.47
CA VAL A 166 16.90 13.04 10.91
C VAL A 166 18.17 13.79 11.34
N LEU A 167 19.24 13.73 10.55
CA LEU A 167 20.48 14.49 10.77
C LEU A 167 20.24 16.00 10.70
N ASP A 168 19.45 16.49 9.74
CA ASP A 168 19.09 17.91 9.63
C ASP A 168 18.18 18.38 10.78
N SER A 169 17.33 17.50 11.31
CA SER A 169 16.54 17.80 12.51
C SER A 169 17.40 17.84 13.78
N ILE A 170 18.45 17.01 13.84
CA ILE A 170 19.41 17.00 14.95
C ILE A 170 20.35 18.19 14.90
N SER A 171 20.86 18.57 13.73
CA SER A 171 21.67 19.79 13.56
C SER A 171 20.85 21.03 13.94
N LYS A 172 19.59 21.13 13.51
CA LYS A 172 18.70 22.22 13.93
C LYS A 172 18.44 22.28 15.44
N VAL A 173 18.35 21.13 16.11
CA VAL A 173 18.21 21.08 17.58
C VAL A 173 19.52 21.43 18.28
N THR A 174 20.67 21.07 17.70
CA THR A 174 22.01 21.30 18.26
C THR A 174 22.54 22.71 18.02
N ASP A 175 22.20 23.33 16.88
CA ASP A 175 22.59 24.68 16.50
C ASP A 175 21.65 25.76 17.08
N SER A 176 20.53 25.36 17.68
CA SER A 176 19.55 26.27 18.30
C SER A 176 20.02 26.96 19.61
N THR A 177 21.31 26.89 19.95
CA THR A 177 21.94 27.81 20.92
C THR A 177 22.20 29.21 20.35
N GLU A 178 22.02 29.44 19.05
CA GLU A 178 21.93 30.80 18.51
C GLU A 178 20.59 30.99 17.78
N LEU A 179 19.80 31.92 18.34
CA LEU A 179 18.61 32.49 17.74
C LEU A 179 19.00 33.17 16.42
N ASP A 180 18.63 32.61 15.27
CA ASP A 180 18.22 33.45 14.14
C ASP A 180 17.37 32.73 13.08
N SER A 181 16.31 33.45 12.68
CA SER A 181 15.44 33.29 11.51
C SER A 181 14.99 31.90 11.06
N ILE A 182 13.75 31.57 11.43
CA ILE A 182 12.91 30.54 10.80
C ILE A 182 12.64 30.93 9.35
N ASP A 183 13.21 30.17 8.40
CA ASP A 183 12.76 30.13 7.01
C ASP A 183 12.08 28.78 6.74
N VAL A 184 10.75 28.81 6.62
CA VAL A 184 9.91 27.62 6.41
C VAL A 184 10.03 27.22 4.93
N LYS A 185 11.01 26.37 4.63
CA LYS A 185 11.07 25.66 3.34
C LYS A 185 9.83 24.77 3.18
N GLN A 186 8.95 25.19 2.28
CA GLN A 186 7.83 24.41 1.75
C GLN A 186 8.31 23.04 1.28
N ASN A 187 7.69 21.98 1.82
CA ASN A 187 8.02 20.60 1.53
C ASN A 187 7.69 20.18 0.09
N ASN A 188 8.57 19.37 -0.50
CA ASN A 188 8.57 18.79 -1.86
C ASN A 188 7.30 18.03 -2.33
N VAL A 189 6.25 17.90 -1.51
CA VAL A 189 5.00 17.22 -1.90
C VAL A 189 4.23 17.99 -2.98
N LEU A 190 4.26 19.33 -2.92
CA LEU A 190 3.65 20.18 -3.95
C LEU A 190 4.41 20.09 -5.28
N GLY A 191 5.72 19.88 -5.24
CA GLY A 191 6.56 19.66 -6.43
C GLY A 191 6.15 18.39 -7.16
N SER A 192 6.03 17.25 -6.45
CA SER A 192 5.61 15.98 -7.06
C SER A 192 4.19 16.01 -7.62
N LEU A 193 3.27 16.77 -7.01
CA LEU A 193 1.92 16.97 -7.58
C LEU A 193 1.94 17.83 -8.84
N SER A 194 2.83 18.82 -8.92
CA SER A 194 2.99 19.63 -10.13
C SER A 194 3.57 18.82 -11.30
N GLU A 195 4.52 17.92 -11.03
CA GLU A 195 5.08 17.01 -12.02
C GLU A 195 4.03 16.01 -12.54
N ILE A 196 3.23 15.41 -11.66
CA ILE A 196 2.12 14.52 -12.06
C ILE A 196 1.07 15.29 -12.87
N ARG A 197 0.72 16.51 -12.45
CA ARG A 197 -0.22 17.36 -13.19
C ARG A 197 0.30 17.69 -14.59
N GLN A 198 1.58 18.00 -14.69
CA GLN A 198 2.21 18.31 -15.97
C GLN A 198 2.21 17.10 -16.89
N ALA A 199 2.62 15.92 -16.40
CA ALA A 199 2.59 14.68 -17.17
C ALA A 199 1.17 14.32 -17.65
N ILE A 200 0.15 14.48 -16.80
CA ILE A 200 -1.25 14.25 -17.18
C ILE A 200 -1.71 15.25 -18.25
N ASN A 201 -1.35 16.52 -18.13
CA ASN A 201 -1.71 17.55 -19.10
C ASN A 201 -1.05 17.32 -20.45
N ASP A 202 0.22 16.94 -20.46
CA ASP A 202 0.98 16.70 -21.69
C ASP A 202 0.40 15.48 -22.44
N GLU A 203 0.03 14.42 -21.70
CA GLU A 203 -0.66 13.27 -22.29
C GLU A 203 -2.05 13.66 -22.80
N LEU A 204 -2.85 14.37 -22.01
CA LEU A 204 -4.20 14.84 -22.39
C LEU A 204 -4.19 15.74 -23.63
N ALA A 205 -3.16 16.56 -23.80
CA ALA A 205 -2.99 17.44 -24.96
C ALA A 205 -2.62 16.68 -26.23
N SER A 206 -2.11 15.44 -26.11
CA SER A 206 -1.73 14.60 -27.25
C SER A 206 -2.91 13.83 -27.85
N LEU A 207 -4.02 13.68 -27.11
CA LEU A 207 -5.19 12.94 -27.56
C LEU A 207 -6.02 13.74 -28.56
N THR A 208 -6.58 13.03 -29.54
CA THR A 208 -7.57 13.60 -30.45
C THR A 208 -8.86 13.96 -29.71
N PRO A 209 -9.66 14.93 -30.19
CA PRO A 209 -10.93 15.30 -29.56
C PRO A 209 -11.88 14.11 -29.36
N GLU A 210 -11.90 13.16 -30.29
CA GLU A 210 -12.71 11.95 -30.24
C GLU A 210 -12.24 10.99 -29.12
N GLU A 211 -10.93 10.81 -28.98
CA GLU A 211 -10.36 9.99 -27.90
C GLU A 211 -10.57 10.64 -26.54
N LEU A 212 -10.46 11.97 -26.45
CA LEU A 212 -10.73 12.72 -25.23
C LEU A 212 -12.20 12.60 -24.81
N ALA A 213 -13.13 12.59 -25.77
CA ALA A 213 -14.55 12.36 -25.53
C ALA A 213 -14.82 10.94 -25.01
N CYS A 214 -14.19 9.93 -25.62
CA CYS A 214 -14.27 8.54 -25.17
C CYS A 214 -13.73 8.37 -23.75
N LEU A 215 -12.55 8.94 -23.47
CA LEU A 215 -11.91 8.89 -22.15
C LEU A 215 -12.78 9.57 -21.09
N THR A 216 -13.31 10.75 -21.39
CA THR A 216 -14.20 11.49 -20.49
C THR A 216 -15.44 10.67 -20.18
N ASN A 217 -16.11 10.10 -21.19
CA ASN A 217 -17.27 9.25 -20.99
C ASN A 217 -16.95 7.98 -20.17
N LEU A 218 -15.81 7.34 -20.44
CA LEU A 218 -15.35 6.18 -19.68
C LEU A 218 -15.17 6.53 -18.19
N LEU A 219 -14.49 7.64 -17.89
CA LEU A 219 -14.30 8.12 -16.52
C LEU A 219 -15.64 8.43 -15.85
N GLY A 220 -16.61 8.96 -16.58
CA GLY A 220 -17.96 9.20 -16.10
C GLY A 220 -18.67 7.95 -15.67
N PHE A 221 -18.65 6.93 -16.51
CA PHE A 221 -19.24 5.63 -16.18
C PHE A 221 -18.56 5.01 -14.97
N ILE A 222 -17.23 5.13 -14.82
CA ILE A 222 -16.51 4.64 -13.64
C ILE A 222 -16.98 5.38 -12.38
N MET A 223 -17.14 6.70 -12.42
CA MET A 223 -17.63 7.46 -11.26
C MET A 223 -19.06 7.08 -10.87
N VAL A 224 -19.97 6.97 -11.85
CA VAL A 224 -21.35 6.53 -11.61
C VAL A 224 -21.39 5.11 -11.04
N LEU A 225 -20.57 4.21 -11.59
CA LEU A 225 -20.44 2.83 -11.10
C LEU A 225 -19.93 2.79 -9.66
N GLY A 226 -18.93 3.61 -9.32
CA GLY A 226 -18.44 3.76 -7.94
C GLY A 226 -19.54 4.24 -6.97
N GLY A 227 -20.37 5.18 -7.41
CA GLY A 227 -21.56 5.62 -6.66
C GLY A 227 -22.57 4.50 -6.45
N MET A 228 -22.87 3.73 -7.50
CA MET A 228 -23.79 2.58 -7.43
C MET A 228 -23.28 1.47 -6.50
N ILE A 229 -21.98 1.16 -6.53
CA ILE A 229 -21.36 0.21 -5.59
C ILE A 229 -21.50 0.72 -4.15
N THR A 230 -21.24 2.01 -3.93
CA THR A 230 -21.36 2.63 -2.59
C THR A 230 -22.79 2.54 -2.05
N ILE A 231 -23.79 2.86 -2.88
CA ILE A 231 -25.21 2.72 -2.53
C ILE A 231 -25.53 1.25 -2.22
N THR A 232 -25.07 0.31 -3.04
CA THR A 232 -25.28 -1.12 -2.85
C THR A 232 -24.70 -1.60 -1.52
N LEU A 233 -23.47 -1.20 -1.18
CA LEU A 233 -22.83 -1.56 0.09
C LEU A 233 -23.57 -0.98 1.30
N ILE A 234 -24.11 0.24 1.19
CA ILE A 234 -24.93 0.85 2.26
C ILE A 234 -26.22 0.04 2.46
N LEU A 235 -26.96 -0.24 1.38
CA LEU A 235 -28.21 -0.99 1.44
C LEU A 235 -28.00 -2.43 1.95
N PHE A 236 -26.96 -3.11 1.45
CA PHE A 236 -26.62 -4.46 1.88
C PHE A 236 -26.16 -4.50 3.33
N GLY A 237 -25.42 -3.49 3.78
CA GLY A 237 -25.03 -3.32 5.18
C GLY A 237 -26.23 -3.19 6.11
N GLU A 238 -27.24 -2.40 5.74
CA GLU A 238 -28.48 -2.26 6.51
C GLU A 238 -29.29 -3.56 6.51
N TYR A 239 -29.39 -4.23 5.36
CA TYR A 239 -30.02 -5.55 5.24
C TYR A 239 -29.37 -6.59 6.17
N LEU A 240 -28.04 -6.68 6.18
CA LEU A 240 -27.30 -7.61 7.05
C LEU A 240 -27.54 -7.33 8.54
N ILE A 241 -27.54 -6.06 8.95
CA ILE A 241 -27.80 -5.68 10.34
C ILE A 241 -29.19 -6.15 10.78
N ASN A 242 -30.20 -5.92 9.94
CA ASN A 242 -31.59 -6.30 10.21
C ASN A 242 -31.77 -7.82 10.19
N TYR A 243 -31.20 -8.51 9.20
CA TYR A 243 -31.30 -9.95 9.03
C TYR A 243 -30.71 -10.72 10.23
N PHE A 244 -29.51 -10.32 10.67
CA PHE A 244 -28.84 -10.96 11.82
C PHE A 244 -29.27 -10.40 13.18
N LYS A 245 -30.16 -9.39 13.21
CA LYS A 245 -30.58 -8.67 14.42
C LYS A 245 -29.39 -8.27 15.29
N LEU A 246 -28.34 -7.71 14.66
CA LEU A 246 -27.06 -7.42 15.34
C LEU A 246 -27.24 -6.47 16.53
N ASP A 247 -28.23 -5.59 16.47
CA ASP A 247 -28.58 -4.67 17.56
C ASP A 247 -29.04 -5.40 18.83
N GLN A 248 -29.74 -6.53 18.68
CA GLN A 248 -30.20 -7.37 19.80
C GLN A 248 -29.09 -8.29 20.30
N ARG A 249 -28.30 -8.84 19.37
CA ARG A 249 -27.23 -9.79 19.69
C ARG A 249 -26.02 -9.12 20.35
N TYR A 250 -25.74 -7.86 20.03
CA TYR A 250 -24.59 -7.10 20.53
C TYR A 250 -24.98 -5.72 21.08
N PRO A 251 -25.57 -5.65 22.29
CA PRO A 251 -26.12 -4.40 22.84
C PRO A 251 -25.08 -3.30 23.08
N LYS A 252 -23.82 -3.66 23.36
CA LYS A 252 -22.71 -2.68 23.50
C LYS A 252 -22.39 -1.99 22.17
N LEU A 253 -22.52 -2.71 21.06
CA LEU A 253 -22.30 -2.19 19.70
C LEU A 253 -23.54 -1.50 19.11
N ALA A 254 -24.73 -1.78 19.65
CA ALA A 254 -25.99 -1.24 19.14
C ALA A 254 -26.01 0.30 19.06
N LYS A 255 -25.34 1.01 19.98
CA LYS A 255 -25.21 2.48 19.90
C LYS A 255 -24.42 2.93 18.66
N TYR A 256 -23.30 2.25 18.37
CA TYR A 256 -22.47 2.53 17.21
C TYR A 256 -23.18 2.15 15.90
N ILE A 257 -23.86 1.00 15.87
CA ILE A 257 -24.63 0.55 14.70
C ILE A 257 -25.75 1.55 14.37
N LYS A 258 -26.51 2.02 15.37
CA LYS A 258 -27.55 3.04 15.18
C LYS A 258 -27.01 4.38 14.71
N LEU A 259 -25.84 4.81 15.22
CA LEU A 259 -25.19 6.02 14.75
C LEU A 259 -24.75 5.87 13.28
N ARG A 260 -24.12 4.75 12.95
CA ARG A 260 -23.71 4.42 11.57
C ARG A 260 -24.91 4.37 10.61
N GLN A 261 -26.04 3.79 11.01
CA GLN A 261 -27.26 3.78 10.20
C GLN A 261 -27.78 5.19 9.91
N LYS A 262 -27.78 6.10 10.90
CA LYS A 262 -28.17 7.51 10.68
C LYS A 262 -27.23 8.21 9.70
N VAL A 263 -25.93 8.02 9.88
CA VAL A 263 -24.90 8.58 9.00
C VAL A 263 -25.03 8.04 7.57
N ASN A 264 -25.21 6.72 7.42
CA ASN A 264 -25.40 6.07 6.13
C ASN A 264 -26.63 6.59 5.37
N LYS A 265 -27.75 6.87 6.05
CA LYS A 265 -28.95 7.47 5.42
C LYS A 265 -28.65 8.85 4.85
N TYR A 266 -27.89 9.67 5.57
CA TYR A 266 -27.44 10.97 5.08
C TYR A 266 -26.51 10.80 3.87
N TYR A 267 -25.51 9.91 3.95
CA TYR A 267 -24.61 9.62 2.84
C TYR A 267 -25.35 9.12 1.60
N LEU A 268 -26.40 8.32 1.76
CA LEU A 268 -27.19 7.81 0.64
C LEU A 268 -27.88 8.96 -0.11
N ILE A 269 -28.49 9.91 0.62
CA ILE A 269 -29.10 11.12 0.01
C ILE A 269 -28.03 11.95 -0.72
N VAL A 270 -26.89 12.19 -0.09
CA VAL A 270 -25.78 12.95 -0.68
C VAL A 270 -25.24 12.26 -1.94
N ASN A 271 -25.07 10.93 -1.92
CA ASN A 271 -24.63 10.16 -3.09
C ASN A 271 -25.64 10.27 -4.24
N PHE A 272 -26.94 10.21 -3.98
CA PHE A 272 -27.95 10.43 -5.02
C PHE A 272 -27.84 11.84 -5.63
N ILE A 273 -27.71 12.89 -4.80
CA ILE A 273 -27.55 14.26 -5.28
C ILE A 273 -26.29 14.39 -6.15
N ILE A 274 -25.17 13.83 -5.71
CA ILE A 274 -23.90 13.85 -6.45
C ILE A 274 -24.04 13.11 -7.78
N ILE A 275 -24.65 11.92 -7.80
CA ILE A 275 -24.87 11.15 -9.03
C ILE A 275 -25.73 11.94 -10.02
N TYR A 276 -26.83 12.56 -9.56
CA TYR A 276 -27.65 13.41 -10.43
C TYR A 276 -26.88 14.60 -10.99
N LEU A 277 -26.06 15.26 -10.16
CA LEU A 277 -25.25 16.40 -10.58
C LEU A 277 -24.21 15.98 -11.63
N ILE A 278 -23.53 14.84 -11.40
CA ILE A 278 -22.59 14.25 -12.36
C ILE A 278 -23.30 13.96 -13.68
N ILE A 279 -24.47 13.32 -13.66
CA ILE A 279 -25.23 13.01 -14.89
C ILE A 279 -25.56 14.30 -15.67
N ILE A 280 -26.00 15.36 -14.99
CA ILE A 280 -26.29 16.66 -15.65
C ILE A 280 -25.03 17.24 -16.30
N ILE A 281 -23.90 17.24 -15.59
CA ILE A 281 -22.61 17.71 -16.14
C ILE A 281 -22.23 16.87 -17.36
N TYR A 282 -22.38 15.55 -17.30
CA TYR A 282 -22.08 14.65 -18.42
C TYR A 282 -22.94 14.92 -19.64
N ILE A 283 -24.23 15.20 -19.44
CA ILE A 283 -25.13 15.59 -20.54
C ILE A 283 -24.61 16.87 -21.19
N VAL A 284 -24.29 17.90 -20.41
CA VAL A 284 -23.76 19.17 -20.92
C VAL A 284 -22.44 18.99 -21.66
N LEU A 285 -21.50 18.20 -21.11
CA LEU A 285 -20.21 17.92 -21.75
C LEU A 285 -20.38 17.15 -23.07
N ASN A 286 -21.26 16.15 -23.10
CA ASN A 286 -21.53 15.42 -24.35
C ASN A 286 -22.18 16.33 -25.41
N PHE A 287 -23.09 17.23 -25.01
CA PHE A 287 -23.64 18.22 -25.94
C PHE A 287 -22.58 19.18 -26.47
N TYR A 288 -21.69 19.66 -25.60
CA TYR A 288 -20.58 20.52 -26.00
C TYR A 288 -19.66 19.83 -27.01
N MET A 289 -19.28 18.58 -26.74
CA MET A 289 -18.43 17.79 -27.65
C MET A 289 -19.12 17.39 -28.94
N PHE A 290 -20.46 17.32 -28.98
CA PHE A 290 -21.19 17.04 -30.22
C PHE A 290 -21.29 18.25 -31.16
N ILE A 291 -21.24 19.46 -30.60
CA ILE A 291 -21.36 20.71 -31.36
C ILE A 291 -20.01 21.19 -31.91
N MET A 292 -18.93 20.92 -31.17
CA MET A 292 -17.55 21.25 -31.56
C MET A 292 -16.99 20.24 -32.56
#